data_AF-A0A7S2UHG0-F1
#
_entry.id   AF-A0A7S2UHG0-F1
#
_cell.length_a   1.000
_cell.length_b   1.000
_cell.length_c   1.000
_cell.angle_alpha   90.00
_cell.angle_beta   90.00
_cell.angle_gamma   90.00
#
_symmetry.space_group_name_H-M   'P 1'
#
loop_
_entity.id
_entity.type
_entity.pdbx_description
1 polymer ?
#
loop_
_entity_poly.entity_id
_entity_poly.type
_entity_poly.pdbx_seq_one_letter_code
_entity_poly.pdbx_strand_id
1 'polypeptide(L)'
;RHSGLLYSLGTLLQSASFVTQEYAARALYAISCEPKNRSIMTDQVLLTALVQLLQNNVNTNPFREKVKKLAVDTVINLANEEVARKVMVKHSGLLATLVQYAATTQEEATKNTVKKRIM
;
A
#
# COMPACT_ATOMS: atom_id res chain seq x y z
N ARG A 1 0.62 -5.09 -21.59
CA ARG A 1 1.66 -4.38 -20.81
C ARG A 1 0.96 -3.64 -19.67
N HIS A 2 0.84 -4.25 -18.49
CA HIS A 2 0.15 -3.66 -17.32
C HIS A 2 1.03 -2.67 -16.52
N SER A 3 2.34 -2.65 -16.80
CA SER A 3 3.33 -1.83 -16.12
C SER A 3 3.09 -0.32 -16.26
N GLY A 4 2.60 0.16 -17.41
CA GLY A 4 2.37 1.60 -17.62
C GLY A 4 1.26 2.19 -16.73
N LEU A 5 0.19 1.43 -16.49
CA LEU A 5 -0.92 1.86 -15.63
C LEU A 5 -0.47 1.93 -14.17
N LEU A 6 0.16 0.87 -13.67
CA LEU A 6 0.63 0.79 -12.28
C LEU A 6 1.71 1.83 -11.99
N TYR A 7 2.61 2.09 -12.94
CA TYR A 7 3.58 3.18 -12.86
C TYR A 7 2.91 4.55 -12.74
N SER A 8 1.90 4.80 -13.58
CA SER A 8 1.13 6.05 -13.55
C SER A 8 0.41 6.22 -12.22
N LEU A 9 -0.24 5.17 -11.71
CA LEU A 9 -0.90 5.19 -10.40
C LEU A 9 0.09 5.41 -9.26
N GLY A 10 1.27 4.77 -9.30
CA GLY A 10 2.35 4.99 -8.34
C GLY A 10 2.84 6.44 -8.33
N THR A 11 2.93 7.07 -9.51
CA THR A 11 3.28 8.49 -9.64
C THR A 11 2.19 9.40 -9.07
N LEU A 12 0.92 9.12 -9.39
CA LEU A 12 -0.22 9.87 -8.85
C LEU A 12 -0.35 9.74 -7.33
N LEU A 13 0.09 8.61 -6.76
CA LEU A 13 0.15 8.39 -5.32
C LEU A 13 1.14 9.36 -4.63
N GLN A 14 2.12 9.90 -5.34
CA GLN A 14 3.07 10.89 -4.84
C GLN A 14 2.67 12.34 -5.18
N SER A 15 1.46 12.56 -5.72
CA SER A 15 0.97 13.89 -6.04
C SER A 15 0.85 14.79 -4.81
N ALA A 16 1.16 16.08 -4.96
CA ALA A 16 0.90 17.10 -3.95
C ALA A 16 -0.61 17.36 -3.75
N SER A 17 -1.43 17.02 -4.75
CA SER A 17 -2.89 17.12 -4.66
C SER A 17 -3.45 15.95 -3.85
N PHE A 18 -4.05 16.26 -2.70
CA PHE A 18 -4.72 15.29 -1.85
C PHE A 18 -5.80 14.51 -2.58
N VAL A 19 -6.59 15.19 -3.42
CA VAL A 19 -7.68 14.58 -4.19
C VAL A 19 -7.10 13.55 -5.17
N THR A 20 -6.03 13.92 -5.89
CA THR A 20 -5.34 13.01 -6.82
C THR A 20 -4.76 11.80 -6.10
N GLN A 21 -4.12 12.03 -4.96
CA GLN A 21 -3.55 10.97 -4.13
C GLN A 21 -4.63 10.01 -3.61
N GLU A 22 -5.78 10.53 -3.15
CA GLU A 22 -6.91 9.70 -2.71
C GLU A 22 -7.46 8.84 -3.86
N TYR A 23 -7.72 9.44 -5.03
CA TYR A 23 -8.23 8.67 -6.17
C TYR A 23 -7.23 7.60 -6.64
N ALA A 24 -5.93 7.89 -6.62
CA ALA A 24 -4.90 6.90 -6.92
C ALA A 24 -4.93 5.74 -5.90
N ALA A 25 -4.98 6.05 -4.59
CA ALA A 25 -5.05 5.04 -3.55
C ALA A 25 -6.32 4.18 -3.65
N ARG A 26 -7.47 4.79 -3.93
CA ARG A 26 -8.75 4.08 -4.13
C ARG A 26 -8.72 3.17 -5.35
N ALA A 27 -8.12 3.63 -6.45
CA ALA A 27 -7.96 2.82 -7.65
C ALA A 27 -7.07 1.59 -7.38
N LEU A 28 -5.91 1.79 -6.74
CA LEU A 28 -5.01 0.70 -6.36
C LEU A 28 -5.70 -0.31 -5.44
N TYR A 29 -6.40 0.17 -4.42
CA TYR A 29 -7.20 -0.69 -3.55
C TYR A 29 -8.21 -1.51 -4.33
N ALA A 30 -9.04 -0.87 -5.17
CA ALA A 30 -10.06 -1.54 -5.95
C ALA A 30 -9.46 -2.61 -6.91
N ILE A 31 -8.34 -2.31 -7.55
CA ILE A 31 -7.65 -3.25 -8.43
C ILE A 31 -7.11 -4.45 -7.62
N SER A 32 -6.60 -4.22 -6.40
CA SER A 32 -6.03 -5.26 -5.53
C SER A 32 -7.06 -6.23 -4.94
N CYS A 33 -8.34 -5.81 -4.86
CA CYS A 33 -9.42 -6.67 -4.39
C CYS A 33 -9.57 -7.92 -5.27
N GLU A 34 -9.32 -7.77 -6.58
CA GLU A 34 -9.37 -8.84 -7.57
C GLU A 34 -8.12 -9.74 -7.51
N PRO A 35 -8.21 -11.04 -7.13
CA PRO A 35 -7.05 -11.91 -6.94
C PRO A 35 -6.11 -11.98 -8.14
N LYS A 36 -6.66 -12.04 -9.36
CA LYS A 36 -5.91 -12.10 -10.63
C LYS A 36 -4.98 -10.90 -10.86
N ASN A 37 -5.24 -9.77 -10.20
CA ASN A 37 -4.44 -8.56 -10.35
C ASN A 37 -3.28 -8.49 -9.36
N ARG A 38 -3.37 -9.15 -8.21
CA ARG A 38 -2.43 -8.98 -7.09
C ARG A 38 -1.00 -9.36 -7.45
N SER A 39 -0.81 -10.47 -8.15
CA SER A 39 0.51 -10.89 -8.63
C SER A 39 1.11 -9.87 -9.62
N ILE A 40 0.30 -9.34 -10.54
CA ILE A 40 0.68 -8.31 -11.51
C ILE A 40 1.02 -6.98 -10.80
N MET A 41 0.27 -6.65 -9.76
CA MET A 41 0.47 -5.45 -8.94
C MET A 41 1.71 -5.52 -8.06
N THR A 42 2.28 -6.71 -7.84
CA THR A 42 3.46 -6.84 -6.97
C THR A 42 4.74 -6.49 -7.74
N ASP A 43 4.78 -5.25 -8.18
CA ASP A 43 5.89 -4.61 -8.88
C ASP A 43 6.69 -3.74 -7.91
N GLN A 44 8.01 -3.74 -8.04
CA GLN A 44 8.92 -3.01 -7.13
C GLN A 44 8.66 -1.50 -7.14
N VAL A 45 8.28 -0.92 -8.28
CA VAL A 45 8.00 0.52 -8.37
C VAL A 45 6.73 0.84 -7.60
N LEU A 46 5.67 0.03 -7.76
CA LEU A 46 4.43 0.25 -7.02
C LEU A 46 4.63 0.08 -5.51
N LEU A 47 5.33 -0.97 -5.09
CA LEU A 47 5.63 -1.19 -3.67
C LEU A 47 6.42 -0.01 -3.09
N THR A 48 7.38 0.54 -3.83
CA THR A 48 8.15 1.71 -3.41
C THR A 48 7.26 2.95 -3.23
N ALA A 49 6.34 3.20 -4.17
CA ALA A 49 5.40 4.30 -4.05
C ALA A 49 4.47 4.14 -2.82
N LEU A 50 3.99 2.93 -2.54
CA LEU A 50 3.19 2.64 -1.35
C LEU A 50 3.99 2.87 -0.06
N VAL A 51 5.25 2.45 -0.02
CA VAL A 51 6.15 2.69 1.13
C VAL A 51 6.38 4.18 1.36
N GLN A 52 6.72 4.94 0.31
CA GLN A 52 6.94 6.37 0.41
C GLN A 52 5.69 7.11 0.92
N LEU A 53 4.50 6.72 0.42
CA LEU A 53 3.23 7.28 0.90
C LEU A 53 3.05 7.06 2.41
N LEU A 54 3.31 5.85 2.90
CA LEU A 54 3.13 5.49 4.30
C LEU A 54 4.19 6.12 5.23
N GLN A 55 5.40 6.31 4.73
CA GLN A 55 6.50 6.95 5.46
C GLN A 55 6.35 8.47 5.58
N ASN A 56 5.56 9.10 4.71
CA ASN A 56 5.25 10.53 4.79
C ASN A 56 4.37 10.83 6.01
N ASN A 57 5.01 10.85 7.19
CA ASN A 57 4.41 10.81 8.53
C ASN A 57 4.02 12.19 9.09
N VAL A 58 3.88 13.20 8.24
CA VAL A 58 3.97 14.60 8.70
C VAL A 58 2.63 15.19 9.17
N ASN A 59 1.49 14.50 9.01
CA ASN A 59 0.20 15.13 9.32
C ASN A 59 -0.81 14.17 9.94
N THR A 60 -1.33 14.56 11.11
CA THR A 60 -2.50 14.02 11.82
C THR A 60 -3.83 14.32 11.10
N ASN A 61 -3.76 14.63 9.82
CA ASN A 61 -4.93 14.99 9.02
C ASN A 61 -5.79 13.72 8.77
N PRO A 62 -7.08 13.70 9.16
CA PRO A 62 -7.96 12.54 8.93
C PRO A 62 -8.02 12.05 7.47
N PHE A 63 -7.87 12.98 6.51
CA PHE A 63 -7.81 12.63 5.08
C PHE A 63 -6.55 11.84 4.72
N ARG A 64 -5.40 12.16 5.33
CA ARG A 64 -4.15 11.39 5.15
C ARG A 64 -4.29 9.98 5.72
N GLU A 65 -4.95 9.84 6.87
CA GLU A 65 -5.17 8.52 7.49
C GLU A 65 -6.03 7.61 6.60
N LYS A 66 -7.06 8.14 5.95
CA LYS A 66 -7.85 7.39 4.96
C LYS A 66 -6.99 6.89 3.80
N VAL A 67 -6.14 7.75 3.24
CA VAL A 67 -5.24 7.40 2.13
C VAL A 67 -4.22 6.34 2.56
N LYS A 68 -3.61 6.48 3.75
CA LYS A 68 -2.70 5.48 4.30
C LYS A 68 -3.39 4.14 4.51
N LYS A 69 -4.61 4.14 5.04
CA LYS A 69 -5.39 2.91 5.20
C LYS A 69 -5.60 2.19 3.88
N LEU A 70 -6.04 2.90 2.83
CA LEU A 70 -6.21 2.31 1.49
C LEU A 70 -4.91 1.71 0.96
N ALA A 71 -3.77 2.37 1.20
CA ALA A 71 -2.46 1.84 0.82
C ALA A 71 -2.09 0.57 1.61
N VAL A 72 -2.33 0.53 2.92
CA VAL A 72 -2.11 -0.66 3.75
C VAL A 72 -3.03 -1.81 3.33
N ASP A 73 -4.31 -1.53 3.10
CA ASP A 73 -5.28 -2.53 2.64
C ASP A 73 -4.89 -3.07 1.26
N THR A 74 -4.37 -2.22 0.37
CA THR A 74 -3.79 -2.65 -0.91
C THR A 74 -2.66 -3.65 -0.66
N VAL A 75 -1.68 -3.30 0.20
CA VAL A 75 -0.54 -4.18 0.51
C VAL A 75 -0.98 -5.50 1.16
N ILE A 76 -1.96 -5.47 2.07
CA ILE A 76 -2.55 -6.66 2.70
C ILE A 76 -3.20 -7.55 1.64
N ASN A 77 -3.93 -6.96 0.70
CA ASN A 77 -4.53 -7.71 -0.40
C ASN A 77 -3.45 -8.39 -1.24
N LEU A 78 -2.37 -7.69 -1.59
CA LEU A 78 -1.23 -8.30 -2.30
C LEU A 78 -0.65 -9.47 -1.50
N ALA A 79 -0.46 -9.32 -0.19
CA ALA A 79 0.09 -10.35 0.69
C ALA A 79 -0.75 -11.64 0.76
N ASN A 80 -1.99 -11.66 0.28
CA ASN A 80 -2.76 -12.90 0.16
C ASN A 80 -2.17 -13.85 -0.90
N GLU A 81 -1.44 -13.35 -1.90
CA GLU A 81 -0.77 -14.17 -2.90
C GLU A 81 0.64 -14.57 -2.44
N GLU A 82 0.98 -15.85 -2.53
CA GLU A 82 2.30 -16.35 -2.11
C GLU A 82 3.44 -15.74 -2.93
N VAL A 83 3.25 -15.64 -4.24
CA VAL A 83 4.23 -15.02 -5.14
C VAL A 83 4.48 -13.56 -4.74
N ALA A 84 3.43 -12.85 -4.36
CA ALA A 84 3.55 -11.47 -3.91
C ALA A 84 4.36 -11.37 -2.61
N ARG A 85 4.07 -12.24 -1.61
CA ARG A 85 4.84 -12.29 -0.36
C ARG A 85 6.34 -12.47 -0.61
N LYS A 86 6.74 -13.36 -1.53
CA LYS A 86 8.17 -13.57 -1.89
C LYS A 86 8.86 -12.33 -2.44
N VAL A 87 8.13 -11.45 -3.11
CA VAL A 87 8.65 -10.17 -3.62
C VAL A 87 8.67 -9.12 -2.50
N MET A 88 7.59 -9.06 -1.71
CA MET A 88 7.43 -8.11 -0.61
C MET A 88 8.50 -8.28 0.48
N VAL A 89 8.89 -9.51 0.84
CA VAL A 89 9.96 -9.73 1.84
C VAL A 89 11.34 -9.25 1.38
N LYS A 90 11.53 -9.11 0.06
CA LYS A 90 12.77 -8.60 -0.54
C LYS A 90 12.75 -7.08 -0.72
N HIS A 91 11.59 -6.44 -0.60
CA HIS A 91 11.46 -4.99 -0.74
C HIS A 91 11.99 -4.29 0.51
N SER A 92 12.99 -3.44 0.33
CA SER A 92 13.63 -2.70 1.41
C SER A 92 12.68 -1.69 2.03
N GLY A 93 12.40 -1.83 3.32
CA GLY A 93 11.61 -0.87 4.09
C GLY A 93 10.11 -1.13 4.09
N LEU A 94 9.57 -2.03 3.25
CA LEU A 94 8.15 -2.38 3.26
C LEU A 94 7.70 -2.95 4.62
N LEU A 95 8.38 -4.00 5.10
CA LEU A 95 8.06 -4.64 6.37
C LEU A 95 8.16 -3.63 7.54
N ALA A 96 9.25 -2.87 7.60
CA ALA A 96 9.46 -1.85 8.62
C ALA A 96 8.36 -0.79 8.63
N THR A 97 7.94 -0.34 7.45
CA THR A 97 6.88 0.68 7.29
C THR A 97 5.52 0.16 7.75
N LEU A 98 5.21 -1.11 7.46
CA LEU A 98 3.94 -1.72 7.88
C LEU A 98 3.91 -1.96 9.39
N VAL A 99 5.03 -2.38 9.99
CA VAL A 99 5.16 -2.48 11.45
C VAL A 99 5.00 -1.11 12.10
N GLN A 100 5.65 -0.07 11.56
CA GLN A 100 5.54 1.29 12.07
C GLN A 100 4.09 1.79 11.99
N TYR A 101 3.40 1.56 10.87
CA TYR A 101 1.99 1.91 10.71
C TYR A 101 1.10 1.18 11.71
N ALA A 102 1.30 -0.13 11.89
CA ALA A 102 0.55 -0.93 12.87
C ALA A 102 0.80 -0.45 14.31
N ALA A 103 1.99 0.07 14.63
CA ALA A 103 2.28 0.64 15.93
C ALA A 103 1.55 1.96 16.19
N THR A 104 1.33 2.77 15.15
CA THR A 104 0.77 4.13 15.28
C THR A 104 -0.73 4.21 15.00
N THR A 105 -1.30 3.26 14.27
CA THR A 105 -2.73 3.26 13.95
C THR A 105 -3.59 3.02 15.19
N GLN A 106 -4.75 3.69 15.25
CA GLN A 106 -5.75 3.47 16.30
C GLN A 106 -6.67 2.28 15.97
N GLU A 107 -6.60 1.73 14.75
CA GLU A 107 -7.47 0.65 14.29
C GLU A 107 -6.87 -0.74 14.62
N GLU A 108 -7.38 -1.37 15.67
CA GLU A 108 -6.87 -2.66 16.16
C GLU A 108 -7.02 -3.81 15.14
N ALA A 109 -8.08 -3.79 14.33
CA ALA A 109 -8.28 -4.76 13.25
C ALA A 109 -7.15 -4.74 12.22
N THR A 110 -6.67 -3.54 11.88
CA THR A 110 -5.56 -3.34 10.94
C THR A 110 -4.25 -3.83 11.53
N LYS A 111 -4.00 -3.58 12.83
CA LYS A 111 -2.82 -4.13 13.54
C LYS A 111 -2.78 -5.65 13.48
N ASN A 112 -3.90 -6.30 13.81
CA ASN A 112 -3.99 -7.76 13.83
C ASN A 112 -3.82 -8.37 12.43
N THR A 113 -4.35 -7.70 11.41
CA THR A 113 -4.23 -8.16 10.03
C THR A 113 -2.80 -8.03 9.51
N VAL A 114 -2.13 -6.89 9.76
CA VAL A 114 -0.71 -6.71 9.40
C VAL A 114 0.14 -7.79 10.06
N LYS A 115 -0.02 -8.01 11.38
CA LYS A 115 0.71 -9.06 12.10
C LYS A 115 0.48 -10.44 11.49
N LYS A 116 -0.79 -10.84 11.26
CA LYS A 116 -1.13 -12.19 10.75
C LYS A 116 -0.64 -12.47 9.32
N ARG A 117 -0.56 -11.44 8.48
CA ARG A 117 -0.32 -11.59 7.04
C ARG A 117 1.12 -11.34 6.62
N ILE A 118 1.88 -10.65 7.46
CA ILE A 118 3.20 -10.11 7.12
C ILE A 118 4.30 -10.59 8.06
N MET A 119 3.99 -10.85 9.34
CA MET A 119 4.89 -11.48 10.32
C MET A 119 4.64 -12.98 10.37
#